data_AF-A0A965PC15-F1
#
_entry.id   AF-A0A965PC15-F1
#
_cell.length_a   1.000
_cell.length_b   1.000
_cell.length_c   1.000
_cell.angle_alpha   90.00
_cell.angle_beta   90.00
_cell.angle_gamma   90.00
#
_symmetry.space_group_name_H-M   'P 1'
#
loop_
_entity.id
_entity.type
_entity.pdbx_description
1 polymer ?
#
loop_
_entity_poly.entity_id
_entity_poly.type
_entity_poly.pdbx_seq_one_letter_code
_entity_poly.pdbx_strand_id
1 'polypeptide(L)'
;MVDFDIANLENGNLRQGIQQLVHDSQNHAVHIEAHIPMIAQIIEAHRQQQIPDEQAMQILRPASDHVTEHLVMFSTNSFRKQEVNELKRQLQNLTAYVDELEQQVINRMMAEQSKAQEQIAQQPEGQVDPKMEFELQKAQLRLAEMQEKRMMSQEAHAQKMETIRQQMALNDLKTRSSILQKTARPAGRPPMATQTA
;
A
#
# COMPACT_ATOMS: atom_id res chain seq x y z
N MET A 1 3.33 18.41 14.72
CA MET A 1 2.44 19.40 14.09
C MET A 1 2.83 19.56 12.63
N VAL A 2 4.08 19.93 12.30
CA VAL A 2 4.57 20.04 10.91
C VAL A 2 4.34 18.78 10.06
N ASP A 3 4.74 17.58 10.49
CA ASP A 3 4.51 16.35 9.70
C ASP A 3 3.03 16.04 9.48
N PHE A 4 2.17 16.36 10.43
CA PHE A 4 0.73 16.13 10.29
C PHE A 4 0.12 17.06 9.23
N ASP A 5 0.57 18.31 9.18
CA ASP A 5 0.15 19.27 8.15
C ASP A 5 0.65 18.86 6.76
N ILE A 6 1.87 18.31 6.68
CA ILE A 6 2.42 17.72 5.43
C ILE A 6 1.58 16.53 4.99
N ALA A 7 1.29 15.57 5.89
CA ALA A 7 0.46 14.42 5.57
C ALA A 7 -0.96 14.81 5.10
N ASN A 8 -1.52 15.90 5.65
CA ASN A 8 -2.79 16.45 5.19
C ASN A 8 -2.71 17.11 3.81
N LEU A 9 -1.57 17.72 3.47
CA LEU A 9 -1.33 18.22 2.12
C LEU A 9 -1.19 17.06 1.13
N GLU A 10 -0.45 16.02 1.50
CA GLU A 10 -0.31 14.79 0.71
C GLU A 10 -1.67 14.11 0.50
N ASN A 11 -2.56 14.11 1.50
CA ASN A 11 -3.94 13.65 1.35
C ASN A 11 -4.68 14.36 0.21
N GLY A 12 -4.44 15.66 0.00
CA GLY A 12 -5.01 16.42 -1.11
C GLY A 12 -4.55 15.90 -2.48
N ASN A 13 -3.25 15.57 -2.60
CA ASN A 13 -2.66 15.01 -3.81
C ASN A 13 -3.12 13.56 -4.05
N LEU A 14 -3.15 12.75 -3.00
CA LEU A 14 -3.60 11.35 -3.08
C LEU A 14 -5.08 11.24 -3.50
N ARG A 15 -5.95 12.16 -3.05
CA ARG A 15 -7.35 12.26 -3.51
C ARG A 15 -7.49 12.55 -5.00
N GLN A 16 -6.44 13.07 -5.63
CA GLN A 16 -6.37 13.30 -7.07
C GLN A 16 -5.69 12.14 -7.82
N GLY A 17 -5.33 11.06 -7.10
CA GLY A 17 -4.57 9.93 -7.62
C GLY A 17 -3.10 10.25 -7.89
N ILE A 18 -2.58 11.36 -7.33
CA ILE A 18 -1.18 11.76 -7.53
C ILE A 18 -0.33 11.04 -6.49
N GLN A 19 0.56 10.16 -6.95
CA GLN A 19 1.53 9.48 -6.11
C GLN A 19 2.41 10.49 -5.36
N GLN A 20 2.65 10.26 -4.07
CA GLN A 20 3.56 11.07 -3.26
C GLN A 20 4.78 10.22 -2.87
N LEU A 21 5.95 10.86 -2.85
CA LEU A 21 7.20 10.23 -2.45
C LEU A 21 7.32 10.25 -0.92
N VAL A 22 7.62 9.10 -0.33
CA VAL A 22 7.95 9.00 1.10
C VAL A 22 9.40 9.39 1.33
N HIS A 23 9.65 10.25 2.32
CA HIS A 23 10.98 10.72 2.70
C HIS A 23 11.37 10.24 4.10
N ASP A 24 12.64 9.81 4.26
CA ASP A 24 13.20 9.31 5.54
C ASP A 24 13.09 10.29 6.72
N SER A 25 12.98 11.60 6.44
CA SER A 25 12.86 12.63 7.47
C SER A 25 11.46 12.76 8.07
N GLN A 26 10.46 12.13 7.47
CA GLN A 26 9.07 12.24 7.89
C GLN A 26 8.80 11.39 9.14
N ASN A 27 7.87 11.86 9.98
CA ASN A 27 7.33 11.01 11.03
C ASN A 27 6.31 10.01 10.46
N HIS A 28 6.80 8.83 10.06
CA HIS A 28 5.98 7.82 9.37
C HIS A 28 4.76 7.35 10.17
N ALA A 29 4.83 7.30 11.51
CA ALA A 29 3.66 6.93 12.32
C ALA A 29 2.54 7.96 12.19
N VAL A 30 2.90 9.26 12.24
CA VAL A 30 1.96 10.37 12.11
C VAL A 30 1.36 10.41 10.71
N HIS A 31 2.14 10.14 9.67
CA HIS A 31 1.63 10.04 8.30
C HIS A 31 0.61 8.92 8.15
N ILE A 32 0.92 7.70 8.63
CA ILE A 32 -0.03 6.57 8.59
C ILE A 32 -1.34 6.93 9.30
N GLU A 33 -1.26 7.53 10.49
CA GLU A 33 -2.42 7.99 11.26
C GLU A 33 -3.25 9.04 10.50
N ALA A 34 -2.62 9.92 9.74
CA ALA A 34 -3.30 10.94 8.93
C ALA A 34 -3.93 10.40 7.64
N HIS A 35 -3.34 9.37 7.01
CA HIS A 35 -3.86 8.79 5.77
C HIS A 35 -5.03 7.83 5.99
N ILE A 36 -5.03 7.06 7.09
CA ILE A 36 -6.07 6.05 7.37
C ILE A 36 -7.49 6.65 7.33
N PRO A 37 -7.79 7.79 8.00
CA PRO A 37 -9.12 8.40 7.95
C PRO A 37 -9.54 8.82 6.53
N MET A 38 -8.60 9.36 5.75
CA MET A 38 -8.87 9.76 4.36
C MET A 38 -9.24 8.54 3.51
N ILE A 39 -8.46 7.45 3.63
CA ILE A 39 -8.71 6.20 2.91
C ILE A 39 -10.06 5.60 3.31
N ALA A 40 -10.37 5.56 4.61
CA ALA A 40 -11.64 5.05 5.11
C ALA A 40 -12.84 5.84 4.54
N GLN A 41 -12.73 7.16 4.43
CA GLN A 41 -13.76 8.00 3.81
C GLN A 41 -13.97 7.67 2.33
N ILE A 42 -12.90 7.42 1.57
CA ILE A 42 -13.00 7.06 0.15
C ILE A 42 -13.62 5.67 -0.02
N ILE A 43 -13.24 4.70 0.82
CA ILE A 43 -13.87 3.37 0.83
C ILE A 43 -15.36 3.47 1.13
N GLU A 44 -15.75 4.28 2.11
CA GLU A 44 -17.15 4.46 2.48
C GLU A 44 -17.94 5.16 1.37
N ALA A 45 -17.40 6.21 0.76
CA ALA A 45 -18.01 6.87 -0.39
C ALA A 45 -18.22 5.90 -1.56
N HIS A 46 -17.25 5.03 -1.84
CA HIS A 46 -17.37 3.99 -2.86
C HIS A 46 -18.47 2.97 -2.51
N ARG A 47 -18.49 2.48 -1.27
CA ARG A 47 -19.52 1.52 -0.80
C ARG A 47 -20.93 2.10 -0.87
N GLN A 48 -21.07 3.40 -0.62
CA GLN A 48 -22.32 4.14 -0.77
C GLN A 48 -22.62 4.55 -2.22
N GLN A 49 -21.83 4.08 -3.20
CA GLN A 49 -21.98 4.39 -4.62
C GLN A 49 -21.93 5.90 -4.95
N GLN A 50 -21.30 6.69 -4.08
CA GLN A 50 -21.12 8.13 -4.29
C GLN A 50 -19.98 8.43 -5.26
N ILE A 51 -19.05 7.50 -5.41
CA ILE A 51 -17.99 7.52 -6.42
C ILE A 51 -17.96 6.18 -7.16
N PRO A 52 -17.71 6.18 -8.49
CA PRO A 52 -17.60 4.96 -9.28
C PRO A 52 -16.27 4.23 -9.00
N ASP A 53 -16.24 2.95 -9.34
CA ASP A 53 -15.10 2.05 -9.14
C ASP A 53 -13.80 2.62 -9.70
N GLU A 54 -13.84 3.19 -10.91
CA GLU A 54 -12.66 3.72 -11.60
C GLU A 54 -12.06 4.91 -10.83
N GLN A 55 -12.92 5.78 -10.30
CA GLN A 55 -12.49 6.91 -9.48
C GLN A 55 -11.96 6.44 -8.12
N ALA A 56 -12.63 5.47 -7.49
CA ALA A 56 -12.17 4.90 -6.23
C ALA A 56 -10.80 4.21 -6.40
N MET A 57 -10.61 3.44 -7.46
CA MET A 57 -9.35 2.76 -7.79
C MET A 57 -8.22 3.77 -8.03
N GLN A 58 -8.49 4.84 -8.78
CA GLN A 58 -7.51 5.89 -9.07
C GLN A 58 -6.96 6.58 -7.80
N ILE A 59 -7.76 6.62 -6.74
CA ILE A 59 -7.39 7.22 -5.45
C ILE A 59 -6.76 6.17 -4.52
N LEU A 60 -7.43 5.03 -4.36
CA LEU A 60 -7.09 4.05 -3.34
C LEU A 60 -5.81 3.28 -3.66
N ARG A 61 -5.48 3.04 -4.94
CA ARG A 61 -4.24 2.35 -5.31
C ARG A 61 -2.99 3.15 -4.91
N PRO A 62 -2.79 4.40 -5.37
CA PRO A 62 -1.62 5.17 -4.95
C PRO A 62 -1.61 5.44 -3.43
N ALA A 63 -2.78 5.64 -2.81
CA ALA A 63 -2.86 5.81 -1.35
C ALA A 63 -2.42 4.55 -0.58
N SER A 64 -2.85 3.36 -1.02
CA SER A 64 -2.41 2.08 -0.44
C SER A 64 -0.90 1.89 -0.58
N ASP A 65 -0.35 2.15 -1.77
CA ASP A 65 1.08 2.02 -2.03
C ASP A 65 1.91 2.99 -1.16
N HIS A 66 1.43 4.22 -1.01
CA HIS A 66 2.08 5.26 -0.20
C HIS A 66 2.06 4.93 1.30
N VAL A 67 0.92 4.50 1.85
CA VAL A 67 0.84 4.07 3.27
C VAL A 67 1.70 2.82 3.51
N THR A 68 1.81 1.93 2.53
CA THR A 68 2.71 0.78 2.61
C THR A 68 4.17 1.20 2.77
N GLU A 69 4.62 2.21 2.03
CA GLU A 69 6.00 2.73 2.12
C GLU A 69 6.28 3.32 3.50
N HIS A 70 5.35 4.10 4.05
CA HIS A 70 5.47 4.56 5.43
C HIS A 70 5.55 3.39 6.42
N LEU A 71 4.76 2.34 6.24
CA LEU A 71 4.81 1.19 7.13
C LEU A 71 6.14 0.42 7.03
N VAL A 72 6.71 0.29 5.83
CA VAL A 72 8.05 -0.29 5.64
C VAL A 72 9.06 0.46 6.49
N MET A 73 9.10 1.79 6.38
CA MET A 73 10.02 2.61 7.13
C MET A 73 9.73 2.57 8.64
N PHE A 74 8.46 2.63 9.04
CA PHE A 74 8.04 2.58 10.44
C PHE A 74 8.34 1.24 11.10
N SER A 75 8.33 0.13 10.34
CA SER A 75 8.63 -1.22 10.85
C SER A 75 10.04 -1.37 11.43
N THR A 76 10.94 -0.45 11.11
CA THR A 76 12.30 -0.38 11.68
C THR A 76 12.28 -0.04 13.17
N ASN A 77 11.18 0.52 13.70
CA ASN A 77 11.06 0.87 15.11
C ASN A 77 10.73 -0.35 16.00
N SER A 78 11.76 -0.90 16.64
CA SER A 78 11.64 -2.06 17.53
C SER A 78 10.74 -1.86 18.76
N PHE A 79 10.57 -0.62 19.25
CA PHE A 79 9.78 -0.33 20.46
C PHE A 79 8.27 -0.26 20.21
N ARG A 80 7.85 -0.11 18.95
CA ARG A 80 6.44 0.03 18.55
C ARG A 80 5.92 -1.19 17.80
N LYS A 81 6.46 -2.38 18.09
CA LYS A 81 6.14 -3.63 17.38
C LYS A 81 4.64 -3.96 17.34
N GLN A 82 3.92 -3.77 18.45
CA GLN A 82 2.49 -4.05 18.52
C GLN A 82 1.71 -3.16 17.54
N GLU A 83 2.07 -1.89 17.47
CA GLU A 83 1.47 -0.93 16.57
C GLU A 83 1.79 -1.23 15.11
N VAL A 84 3.05 -1.58 14.79
CA VAL A 84 3.43 -2.04 13.44
C VAL A 84 2.59 -3.25 13.01
N ASN A 85 2.32 -4.20 13.91
CA ASN A 85 1.47 -5.36 13.61
C ASN A 85 0.00 -4.99 13.36
N GLU A 86 -0.55 -4.06 14.15
CA GLU A 86 -1.92 -3.58 13.96
C GLU A 86 -2.05 -2.86 12.61
N LEU A 87 -1.14 -1.92 12.33
CA LEU A 87 -1.11 -1.17 11.08
C LEU A 87 -0.91 -2.10 9.88
N LYS A 88 -0.05 -3.13 10.01
CA LYS A 88 0.11 -4.16 8.98
C LYS A 88 -1.20 -4.88 8.68
N ARG A 89 -1.97 -5.27 9.69
CA ARG A 89 -3.28 -5.91 9.49
C ARG A 89 -4.29 -4.97 8.81
N GLN A 90 -4.34 -3.71 9.23
CA GLN A 90 -5.22 -2.73 8.60
C GLN A 90 -4.87 -2.52 7.13
N LEU A 91 -3.57 -2.42 6.83
CA LEU A 91 -3.07 -2.29 5.47
C LEU A 91 -3.36 -3.53 4.62
N GLN A 92 -3.21 -4.75 5.16
CA GLN A 92 -3.58 -5.98 4.45
C GLN A 92 -5.07 -5.99 4.06
N ASN A 93 -5.95 -5.52 4.95
CA ASN A 93 -7.37 -5.39 4.63
C ASN A 93 -7.63 -4.33 3.55
N LEU A 94 -6.92 -3.20 3.61
CA LEU A 94 -6.98 -2.17 2.58
C LEU A 94 -6.52 -2.70 1.22
N THR A 95 -5.36 -3.35 1.15
CA THR A 95 -4.83 -3.86 -0.11
C THR A 95 -5.72 -4.94 -0.68
N ALA A 96 -6.27 -5.84 0.15
CA ALA A 96 -7.25 -6.82 -0.31
C ALA A 96 -8.50 -6.17 -0.93
N TYR A 97 -8.99 -5.08 -0.33
CA TYR A 97 -10.10 -4.31 -0.89
C TYR A 97 -9.73 -3.65 -2.23
N VAL A 98 -8.54 -3.07 -2.33
CA VAL A 98 -8.05 -2.46 -3.58
C VAL A 98 -7.85 -3.51 -4.68
N ASP A 99 -7.30 -4.67 -4.36
CA ASP A 99 -7.13 -5.80 -5.28
C ASP A 99 -8.47 -6.33 -5.80
N GLU A 100 -9.48 -6.41 -4.93
CA GLU A 100 -10.83 -6.80 -5.30
C GLU A 100 -11.46 -5.77 -6.24
N LEU A 101 -11.36 -4.48 -5.90
CA LEU A 101 -11.87 -3.39 -6.72
C LEU A 101 -11.20 -3.35 -8.10
N GLU A 102 -9.87 -3.48 -8.16
CA GLU A 102 -9.12 -3.53 -9.41
C GLU A 102 -9.54 -4.73 -10.27
N GLN A 103 -9.75 -5.90 -9.65
CA GLN A 103 -10.27 -7.08 -10.36
C GLN A 103 -11.67 -6.83 -10.93
N GLN A 104 -12.55 -6.15 -10.20
CA GLN A 104 -13.90 -5.81 -10.67
C GLN A 104 -13.84 -4.88 -11.89
N VAL A 105 -12.99 -3.85 -11.87
CA VAL A 105 -12.76 -2.94 -13.00
C VAL A 105 -12.23 -3.71 -14.22
N ILE A 106 -11.21 -4.55 -14.05
CA ILE A 106 -10.65 -5.38 -15.12
C ILE A 106 -11.72 -6.31 -15.73
N ASN A 107 -12.53 -6.95 -14.88
CA ASN A 107 -13.60 -7.84 -15.34
C ASN A 107 -14.67 -7.10 -16.14
N ARG A 108 -15.05 -5.89 -15.72
CA ARG A 108 -15.98 -5.04 -16.46
C ARG A 108 -15.42 -4.68 -17.84
N MET A 109 -14.17 -4.23 -17.89
CA MET A 109 -13.50 -3.89 -19.15
C MET A 109 -13.39 -5.09 -20.11
N MET A 110 -13.08 -6.28 -19.60
CA MET A 110 -13.08 -7.51 -20.39
C MET A 110 -14.46 -7.83 -20.96
N ALA A 111 -15.52 -7.70 -20.14
CA ALA A 111 -16.89 -7.96 -20.59
C ALA A 111 -17.33 -6.96 -21.67
N GLU A 112 -16.98 -5.68 -21.53
CA GLU A 112 -17.26 -4.63 -22.53
C GLU A 112 -16.51 -4.91 -23.83
N GLN A 113 -15.24 -5.30 -23.75
CA GLN A 113 -14.44 -5.67 -24.91
C GLN A 113 -15.01 -6.88 -25.64
N SER A 114 -15.41 -7.94 -24.92
CA SER A 114 -16.02 -9.14 -25.52
C SER A 114 -17.29 -8.77 -26.29
N LYS A 115 -18.15 -7.92 -25.71
CA LYS A 115 -19.37 -7.45 -26.37
C LYS A 115 -19.06 -6.62 -27.62
N ALA A 116 -18.07 -5.74 -27.56
CA ALA A 116 -17.66 -4.94 -28.72
C ALA A 116 -17.12 -5.83 -29.85
N GLN A 117 -16.37 -6.87 -29.51
CA GLN A 117 -15.80 -7.81 -30.48
C GLN A 117 -16.87 -8.69 -31.14
N GLU A 118 -17.88 -9.14 -30.38
CA GLU A 118 -19.05 -9.84 -30.90
C GLU A 118 -19.87 -8.97 -31.85
N GLN A 119 -20.06 -7.69 -31.54
CA GLN A 119 -20.77 -6.74 -32.41
C GLN A 119 -20.05 -6.55 -33.76
N ILE A 120 -18.73 -6.51 -33.76
CA ILE A 120 -17.93 -6.42 -34.98
C ILE A 120 -18.03 -7.72 -35.79
N ALA A 121 -17.96 -8.88 -35.12
CA ALA A 121 -18.04 -10.19 -35.78
C ALA A 121 -19.42 -10.46 -36.43
N GLN A 122 -20.48 -9.77 -35.98
CA GLN A 122 -21.82 -9.87 -36.57
C GLN A 122 -22.05 -8.88 -37.72
N GLN A 123 -21.12 -7.96 -38.01
CA GLN A 123 -21.23 -7.08 -39.17
C GLN A 123 -20.83 -7.82 -40.46
N PRO A 124 -21.54 -7.59 -41.59
CA PRO A 124 -21.18 -8.17 -42.87
C PRO A 124 -19.75 -7.79 -43.28
N GLU A 125 -18.98 -8.77 -43.79
CA GLU A 125 -17.63 -8.53 -44.32
C GLU A 125 -17.66 -7.39 -45.35
N GLY A 126 -16.95 -6.29 -45.06
CA GLY A 126 -16.85 -5.10 -45.91
C GLY A 126 -17.42 -3.79 -45.33
N GLN A 127 -18.08 -3.80 -44.17
CA GLN A 127 -18.59 -2.58 -43.50
C GLN A 127 -17.89 -2.21 -42.18
N VAL A 128 -16.86 -2.95 -41.77
CA VAL A 128 -16.10 -2.62 -40.56
C VAL A 128 -15.33 -1.32 -40.78
N ASP A 129 -15.75 -0.25 -40.09
CA ASP A 129 -15.03 1.03 -40.09
C ASP A 129 -13.63 0.83 -39.49
N PRO A 130 -12.53 1.15 -40.21
CA PRO A 130 -11.16 1.06 -39.70
C PRO A 130 -10.95 1.79 -38.37
N LYS A 131 -11.73 2.83 -38.06
CA LYS A 131 -11.69 3.51 -36.76
C LYS A 131 -12.16 2.63 -35.61
N MET A 132 -13.18 1.80 -35.84
CA MET A 132 -13.74 0.91 -34.83
C MET A 132 -12.76 -0.23 -34.53
N GLU A 133 -12.11 -0.78 -35.55
CA GLU A 133 -11.06 -1.78 -35.39
C GLU A 133 -9.86 -1.23 -34.60
N PHE A 134 -9.44 0.01 -34.88
CA PHE A 134 -8.37 0.68 -34.14
C PHE A 134 -8.72 0.92 -32.67
N GLU A 135 -9.94 1.36 -32.36
CA GLU A 135 -10.37 1.56 -30.97
C GLU A 135 -10.47 0.22 -30.20
N LEU A 136 -10.88 -0.87 -30.86
CA LEU A 136 -10.83 -2.21 -30.25
C LEU A 136 -9.40 -2.61 -29.89
N GLN A 137 -8.45 -2.43 -30.83
CA GLN A 137 -7.04 -2.75 -30.60
C GLN A 137 -6.46 -1.93 -29.43
N LYS A 138 -6.81 -0.65 -29.36
CA LYS A 138 -6.41 0.24 -28.26
C LYS A 138 -7.02 -0.18 -26.92
N ALA A 139 -8.26 -0.64 -26.90
CA ALA A 139 -8.89 -1.19 -25.70
C ALA A 139 -8.20 -2.49 -25.25
N GLN A 140 -7.82 -3.37 -26.18
CA GLN A 140 -7.03 -4.58 -25.90
C GLN A 140 -5.67 -4.25 -25.27
N LEU A 141 -4.95 -3.27 -25.83
CA LEU A 141 -3.68 -2.83 -25.28
C LEU A 141 -3.84 -2.28 -23.86
N ARG A 142 -4.83 -1.40 -23.63
CA ARG A 142 -5.11 -0.84 -22.30
C ARG A 142 -5.44 -1.90 -21.26
N LEU A 143 -6.20 -2.93 -21.64
CA LEU A 143 -6.51 -4.04 -20.75
C LEU A 143 -5.25 -4.84 -20.41
N ALA A 144 -4.41 -5.15 -21.40
CA ALA A 144 -3.15 -5.86 -21.18
C ALA A 144 -2.21 -5.05 -20.25
N GLU A 145 -2.06 -3.75 -20.48
CA GLU A 145 -1.28 -2.86 -19.61
C GLU A 145 -1.82 -2.86 -18.17
N MET A 146 -3.14 -2.85 -17.99
CA MET A 146 -3.76 -2.88 -16.67
C MET A 146 -3.49 -4.20 -15.94
N GLN A 147 -3.60 -5.33 -16.65
CA GLN A 147 -3.28 -6.65 -16.09
C GLN A 147 -1.79 -6.76 -15.72
N GLU A 148 -0.89 -6.26 -16.56
CA GLU A 148 0.54 -6.24 -16.28
C GLU A 148 0.87 -5.38 -15.07
N LYS A 149 0.36 -4.14 -15.01
CA LYS A 149 0.53 -3.24 -13.87
C LYS A 149 0.02 -3.85 -12.57
N ARG A 150 -1.12 -4.53 -12.62
CA ARG A 150 -1.66 -5.25 -11.47
C ARG A 150 -0.69 -6.32 -10.98
N MET A 151 -0.18 -7.18 -11.86
CA MET A 151 0.78 -8.23 -11.48
C MET A 151 2.04 -7.62 -10.86
N MET A 152 2.62 -6.59 -11.50
CA MET A 152 3.81 -5.92 -10.99
C MET A 152 3.58 -5.30 -9.62
N SER A 153 2.45 -4.63 -9.43
CA SER A 153 2.17 -3.97 -8.16
C SER A 153 1.81 -4.97 -7.05
N GLN A 154 1.16 -6.10 -7.37
CA GLN A 154 0.97 -7.20 -6.42
C GLN A 154 2.32 -7.81 -5.98
N GLU A 155 3.24 -8.01 -6.91
CA GLU A 155 4.59 -8.50 -6.60
C GLU A 155 5.35 -7.49 -5.73
N ALA A 156 5.35 -6.21 -6.11
CA ALA A 156 6.00 -5.15 -5.35
C ALA A 156 5.43 -5.05 -3.92
N HIS A 157 4.10 -5.15 -3.77
CA HIS A 157 3.46 -5.17 -2.47
C HIS A 157 3.87 -6.40 -1.63
N ALA A 158 3.93 -7.59 -2.23
CA ALA A 158 4.40 -8.80 -1.55
C ALA A 158 5.85 -8.65 -1.05
N GLN A 159 6.73 -8.07 -1.88
CA GLN A 159 8.11 -7.77 -1.49
C GLN A 159 8.18 -6.77 -0.33
N LYS A 160 7.37 -5.71 -0.35
CA LYS A 160 7.27 -4.74 0.76
C LYS A 160 6.78 -5.40 2.06
N MET A 161 5.78 -6.29 1.97
CA MET A 161 5.27 -7.05 3.12
C MET A 161 6.29 -8.01 3.72
N GLU A 162 7.09 -8.65 2.88
CA GLU A 162 8.20 -9.50 3.30
C GLU A 162 9.32 -8.65 3.94
N THR A 163 9.60 -7.47 3.41
CA THR A 163 10.57 -6.54 3.99
C THR A 163 10.18 -6.14 5.42
N ILE A 164 8.91 -5.80 5.64
CA ILE A 164 8.37 -5.53 6.99
C ILE A 164 8.57 -6.76 7.90
N ARG A 165 8.27 -7.97 7.41
CA ARG A 165 8.44 -9.22 8.16
C ARG A 165 9.90 -9.41 8.59
N GLN A 166 10.84 -9.25 7.67
CA GLN A 166 12.27 -9.39 7.93
C GLN A 166 12.76 -8.35 8.93
N GLN A 167 12.36 -7.09 8.76
CA GLN A 167 12.74 -6.00 9.66
C GLN A 167 12.28 -6.25 11.09
N MET A 168 11.04 -6.72 11.26
CA MET A 168 10.51 -7.08 12.57
C MET A 168 11.27 -8.26 13.20
N ALA A 169 11.61 -9.28 12.41
CA ALA A 169 12.40 -10.41 12.89
C ALA A 169 13.82 -10.00 13.33
N LEU A 170 14.49 -9.15 12.54
CA LEU A 170 15.80 -8.60 12.89
C LEU A 170 15.75 -7.77 14.18
N ASN A 171 14.70 -6.96 14.35
CA ASN A 171 14.49 -6.15 15.54
C ASN A 171 14.24 -7.01 16.80
N ASP A 172 13.52 -8.13 16.67
CA ASP A 172 13.35 -9.10 17.75
C ASP A 172 14.68 -9.72 18.16
N LEU A 173 15.49 -10.14 17.19
CA LEU A 173 16.81 -10.72 17.45
C LEU A 173 17.74 -9.72 18.14
N LYS A 174 17.77 -8.46 17.68
CA LYS A 174 18.56 -7.39 18.29
C LYS A 174 18.14 -7.12 19.73
N THR A 175 16.83 -7.04 19.97
CA THR A 175 16.28 -6.82 21.32
C THR A 175 16.66 -7.96 22.26
N ARG A 176 16.49 -9.21 21.83
CA ARG A 176 16.86 -10.40 22.61
C ARG A 176 18.36 -10.43 22.91
N SER A 177 19.20 -10.18 21.91
CA SER A 177 20.66 -10.14 22.08
C SER A 177 21.09 -9.05 23.07
N SER A 178 20.51 -7.86 22.99
CA SER A 178 20.80 -6.77 23.92
C SER A 178 20.41 -7.11 25.37
N ILE A 179 19.27 -7.76 25.58
CA ILE A 179 18.84 -8.21 26.91
C ILE A 179 19.84 -9.24 27.44
N LEU A 180 20.20 -10.25 26.64
CA LEU A 180 21.17 -11.28 27.03
C LEU A 180 22.53 -10.69 27.41
N GLN A 181 23.05 -9.73 26.64
CA GLN A 181 24.31 -9.04 26.95
C GLN A 181 24.22 -8.23 28.26
N LYS A 182 23.10 -7.54 28.51
CA LYS A 182 22.88 -6.80 29.76
C LYS A 182 22.78 -7.72 30.97
N THR A 183 22.13 -8.88 30.83
CA THR A 183 22.03 -9.88 31.91
C THR A 183 23.34 -10.65 32.13
N ALA A 184 24.20 -10.76 31.12
CA ALA A 184 25.49 -11.45 31.19
C ALA A 184 26.64 -10.58 31.73
N ARG A 185 26.44 -9.26 31.89
CA ARG A 185 27.37 -8.39 32.64
C ARG A 185 26.91 -8.32 34.10
N PRO A 186 27.47 -9.13 35.02
CA PRO A 186 27.21 -8.95 36.44
C PRO A 186 27.65 -7.53 36.84
N ALA A 187 26.83 -6.86 37.65
CA ALA A 187 27.18 -5.60 38.28
C ALA A 187 28.39 -5.82 39.21
N GLY A 188 29.59 -5.72 38.64
CA GLY A 188 30.84 -5.67 39.38
C GLY A 188 30.91 -4.37 40.16
N ARG A 189 30.17 -4.28 41.27
CA ARG A 189 30.49 -3.35 42.35
C ARG A 189 31.71 -3.95 43.05
N PRO A 190 32.90 -3.32 43.01
CA PRO A 190 34.00 -3.77 43.83
C PRO A 190 33.57 -3.67 45.30
N PRO A 191 33.92 -4.64 46.16
CA PRO A 191 33.64 -4.55 47.58
C PRO A 191 34.41 -3.34 48.14
N MET A 192 33.69 -2.41 48.76
CA MET A 192 34.27 -1.35 49.58
C MET A 192 35.09 -2.03 50.67
N ALA A 193 36.41 -1.86 50.62
CA ALA A 193 37.31 -2.31 51.67
C ALA A 193 36.95 -1.57 52.97
N THR A 194 36.38 -2.30 53.91
CA THR A 194 36.32 -1.92 55.32
C THR A 194 37.74 -1.96 55.86
N GLN A 195 38.41 -0.80 55.94
CA GLN A 195 39.51 -0.61 56.87
C GLN A 195 38.93 -0.32 58.24
N THR A 196 38.91 -1.35 59.07
CA THR A 196 38.80 -1.25 60.53
C THR A 196 40.14 -0.83 61.12
N ALA A 197 40.07 0.19 61.99
CA ALA A 197 40.95 0.57 63.11
C ALA A 197 42.47 0.62 62.87
#